data_AF-A0A3E2TF05-F1
#
_entry.id   AF-A0A3E2TF05-F1
#
_cell.length_a   1.000
_cell.length_b   1.000
_cell.length_c   1.000
_cell.angle_alpha   90.00
_cell.angle_beta   90.00
_cell.angle_gamma   90.00
#
_symmetry.space_group_name_H-M   'P 1'
#
loop_
_entity.id
_entity.type
_entity.pdbx_description
1 polymer ?
#
loop_
_entity_poly.entity_id
_entity_poly.type
_entity_poly.pdbx_seq_one_letter_code
_entity_poly.pdbx_strand_id
1 'polypeptide(L)'
;MKKKLNKTTKSNLITYAMVVIVYIIVQLLVSGGAVSSLMKGLLVPLCVYSILAVSLNLTVGILGELSLGHAGFMCIGAFTSATFSKLTNGVIQPAGFRFFLAILVGAVFAGIFGLLIGIPVLRLTKQH
;
A
#
# COMPACT_ATOMS: atom_id res chain seq x y z
N MET A 1 -12.06 2.55 -40.04
CA MET A 1 -11.27 1.35 -39.68
C MET A 1 -11.61 0.94 -38.24
N LYS A 2 -12.58 0.03 -38.03
CA LYS A 2 -13.04 -0.36 -36.67
C LYS A 2 -11.99 -1.24 -36.00
N LYS A 3 -11.15 -0.66 -35.15
CA LYS A 3 -10.15 -1.37 -34.34
C LYS A 3 -10.88 -2.34 -33.41
N LYS A 4 -10.92 -3.62 -33.79
CA LYS A 4 -11.55 -4.71 -33.04
C LYS A 4 -10.73 -4.93 -31.76
N LEU A 5 -11.04 -4.18 -30.70
CA LEU A 5 -10.38 -4.34 -29.40
C LEU A 5 -10.64 -5.74 -28.85
N ASN A 6 -9.56 -6.48 -28.60
CA ASN A 6 -9.52 -7.82 -28.05
C ASN A 6 -10.28 -7.86 -26.70
N LYS A 7 -11.04 -8.94 -26.42
CA LYS A 7 -11.91 -9.07 -25.24
C LYS A 7 -11.14 -8.80 -23.93
N THR A 8 -9.87 -9.19 -23.88
CA THR A 8 -8.96 -8.95 -22.75
C THR A 8 -8.62 -7.47 -22.54
N THR A 9 -8.38 -6.70 -23.62
CA THR A 9 -8.07 -5.26 -23.51
C THR A 9 -9.29 -4.45 -23.08
N LYS A 10 -10.49 -4.84 -23.53
CA LYS A 10 -11.74 -4.21 -23.07
C LYS A 10 -12.01 -4.48 -21.60
N SER A 11 -11.77 -5.71 -21.12
CA SER A 11 -11.95 -6.07 -19.71
C SER A 11 -11.01 -5.30 -18.79
N ASN A 12 -9.73 -5.20 -19.15
CA ASN A 12 -8.76 -4.41 -18.36
C ASN A 12 -9.14 -2.92 -18.35
N LEU A 13 -9.55 -2.39 -19.51
CA LEU A 13 -10.00 -0.99 -19.60
C LEU A 13 -11.25 -0.71 -18.75
N ILE A 14 -12.17 -1.68 -18.66
CA ILE A 14 -13.35 -1.60 -17.79
C ILE A 14 -12.93 -1.62 -16.33
N THR A 15 -11.98 -2.47 -15.93
CA THR A 15 -11.44 -2.48 -14.56
C THR A 15 -10.79 -1.15 -14.19
N TYR A 16 -9.93 -0.60 -15.07
CA TYR A 16 -9.32 0.71 -14.84
C TYR A 16 -10.36 1.83 -14.77
N ALA A 17 -11.35 1.83 -15.67
CA ALA A 17 -12.43 2.80 -15.66
C ALA A 17 -13.25 2.71 -14.36
N MET A 18 -13.54 1.50 -13.87
CA MET A 18 -14.25 1.29 -12.62
C MET A 18 -13.46 1.85 -11.42
N VAL A 19 -12.15 1.58 -11.35
CA VAL A 19 -11.27 2.12 -10.30
C VAL A 19 -11.25 3.64 -10.30
N VAL A 20 -11.16 4.26 -11.49
CA VAL A 20 -11.17 5.73 -11.64
C VAL A 20 -12.53 6.31 -11.21
N ILE A 21 -13.64 5.67 -11.58
CA ILE A 21 -14.99 6.11 -11.16
C ILE A 21 -15.13 6.03 -9.64
N VAL A 22 -14.71 4.93 -9.01
CA VAL A 22 -14.73 4.77 -7.56
C VAL A 22 -13.87 5.83 -6.88
N TYR A 23 -12.67 6.11 -7.40
CA TYR A 23 -11.81 7.18 -6.89
C TYR A 23 -12.49 8.56 -6.95
N ILE A 24 -13.14 8.89 -8.08
CA ILE A 24 -13.86 10.16 -8.24
C ILE A 24 -15.05 10.26 -7.28
N ILE A 25 -15.84 9.19 -7.12
CA ILE A 25 -16.98 9.15 -6.19
C ILE A 25 -16.50 9.37 -4.74
N VAL A 26 -15.44 8.69 -4.33
CA VAL A 26 -14.83 8.85 -3.01
C VAL A 26 -14.32 10.28 -2.82
N GLN A 27 -13.66 10.85 -3.83
CA GLN A 27 -13.13 12.22 -3.77
C GLN A 27 -14.26 13.27 -3.65
N LEU A 28 -15.34 13.09 -4.39
CA LEU A 28 -16.53 13.95 -4.29
C LEU A 28 -17.21 13.84 -2.93
N LEU A 29 -17.29 12.64 -2.37
CA LEU A 29 -17.84 12.42 -1.02
C LEU A 29 -16.96 13.08 0.06
N VAL A 30 -15.64 13.02 -0.09
CA VAL A 30 -14.65 13.66 0.80
C VAL A 30 -14.67 15.19 0.70
N SER A 31 -14.95 15.75 -0.48
CA SER A 31 -15.09 17.20 -0.73
C SER A 31 -16.47 17.75 -0.38
N GLY A 32 -17.52 16.92 -0.40
CA GLY A 32 -18.91 17.30 -0.07
C GLY A 32 -19.18 17.55 1.42
N GLY A 33 -18.16 17.60 2.28
CA GLY A 33 -18.29 17.95 3.70
C GLY A 33 -18.94 16.89 4.59
N ALA A 34 -19.52 15.82 4.04
CA ALA A 34 -20.16 14.73 4.79
C ALA A 34 -19.17 13.80 5.52
N VAL A 35 -17.86 13.95 5.30
CA VAL A 35 -16.82 13.07 5.83
C VAL A 35 -16.04 13.80 6.93
N SER A 36 -16.40 13.51 8.18
CA SER A 36 -15.69 13.97 9.38
C SER A 36 -14.20 13.59 9.33
N SER A 37 -13.31 14.39 9.93
CA SER A 37 -11.86 14.13 10.00
C SER A 37 -11.52 12.72 10.47
N LEU A 38 -12.40 12.11 11.29
CA LEU A 38 -12.32 10.70 11.69
C LEU A 38 -12.47 9.74 10.50
N MET A 39 -13.50 9.90 9.68
CA MET A 39 -13.71 9.04 8.51
C MET A 39 -12.59 9.19 7.47
N LYS A 40 -12.02 10.40 7.29
CA LYS A 40 -10.84 10.60 6.42
C LYS A 40 -9.62 9.84 6.93
N GLY A 41 -9.40 9.82 8.25
CA GLY A 41 -8.31 9.08 8.89
C GLY A 41 -8.47 7.56 8.87
N LEU A 42 -9.71 7.06 8.85
CA LEU A 42 -10.03 5.62 8.76
C LEU A 42 -9.98 5.09 7.33
N LEU A 43 -10.21 5.93 6.32
CA LEU A 43 -10.28 5.52 4.93
C LEU A 43 -8.94 4.94 4.41
N VAL A 44 -7.82 5.56 4.79
CA VAL A 44 -6.48 5.11 4.38
C VAL A 44 -6.13 3.75 5.00
N PRO A 45 -6.21 3.55 6.34
CA PRO A 45 -6.01 2.24 6.96
C PRO A 45 -6.94 1.15 6.42
N LEU A 46 -8.21 1.48 6.15
CA LEU A 46 -9.19 0.53 5.61
C LEU A 46 -8.76 0.00 4.24
N CYS A 47 -8.27 0.88 3.38
CA CYS A 47 -7.71 0.49 2.09
C CYS A 47 -6.48 -0.42 2.25
N VAL A 48 -5.56 -0.05 3.16
CA VAL A 48 -4.36 -0.84 3.42
C VAL A 48 -4.71 -2.22 4.02
N TYR A 49 -5.65 -2.30 4.96
CA TYR A 49 -6.12 -3.57 5.51
C TYR A 49 -6.83 -4.44 4.49
N SER A 50 -7.55 -3.85 3.53
CA SER A 50 -8.14 -4.61 2.43
C SER A 50 -7.07 -5.25 1.55
N ILE A 51 -6.03 -4.49 1.18
CA ILE A 51 -4.89 -4.99 0.41
C ILE A 51 -4.14 -6.08 1.21
N LEU A 52 -3.92 -5.84 2.50
CA LEU A 52 -3.29 -6.81 3.41
C LEU A 52 -4.11 -8.10 3.50
N ALA A 53 -5.42 -8.02 3.66
CA ALA A 53 -6.30 -9.18 3.75
C ALA A 53 -6.28 -10.00 2.45
N VAL A 54 -6.29 -9.34 1.29
CA VAL A 54 -6.17 -10.03 0.00
C VAL A 54 -4.79 -10.67 -0.16
N SER A 55 -3.72 -9.98 0.22
CA SER A 55 -2.35 -10.49 0.16
C SER A 55 -2.16 -11.70 1.08
N LEU A 56 -2.68 -11.62 2.31
CA LEU A 56 -2.66 -12.70 3.28
C LEU A 56 -3.54 -13.88 2.84
N ASN A 57 -4.71 -13.61 2.26
CA ASN A 57 -5.57 -14.65 1.70
C ASN A 57 -4.87 -15.40 0.56
N LEU A 58 -4.05 -14.71 -0.23
CA LEU A 58 -3.24 -15.34 -1.27
C LEU A 58 -2.12 -16.21 -0.66
N THR A 59 -1.41 -15.75 0.36
CA THR A 59 -0.34 -16.54 0.97
C THR A 59 -0.87 -17.71 1.81
N VAL A 60 -1.84 -17.45 2.70
CA VAL A 60 -2.41 -18.48 3.59
C VAL A 60 -3.29 -19.45 2.80
N GLY A 61 -4.06 -18.95 1.85
CA GLY A 61 -4.98 -19.78 1.06
C GLY A 61 -4.28 -20.65 0.01
N ILE A 62 -3.18 -20.18 -0.59
CA ILE A 62 -2.46 -20.93 -1.64
C ILE A 62 -1.28 -21.74 -1.07
N LEU A 63 -0.52 -21.17 -0.12
CA LEU A 63 0.72 -21.78 0.39
C LEU A 63 0.54 -22.45 1.76
N GLY A 64 -0.54 -22.17 2.50
CA GLY A 64 -0.79 -22.75 3.82
C GLY A 64 0.12 -22.23 4.94
N GLU A 65 1.08 -21.34 4.64
CA GLU A 65 1.97 -20.74 5.63
C GLU A 65 1.49 -19.37 6.11
N LEU A 66 1.55 -19.16 7.43
CA LEU A 66 1.11 -17.93 8.08
C LEU A 66 2.25 -16.90 8.05
N SER A 67 2.18 -15.94 7.12
CA SER A 67 3.22 -14.90 6.96
C SER A 67 3.07 -13.80 8.02
N LEU A 68 3.57 -14.05 9.23
CA LEU A 68 3.61 -13.08 10.34
C LEU A 68 4.46 -11.84 10.00
N GLY A 69 5.45 -11.98 9.13
CA GLY A 69 6.32 -10.87 8.68
C GLY A 69 5.59 -9.79 7.89
N HIS A 70 4.49 -10.11 7.21
CA HIS A 70 3.77 -9.17 6.34
C HIS A 70 3.23 -7.97 7.12
N ALA A 71 2.70 -8.20 8.33
CA ALA A 71 2.26 -7.12 9.22
C ALA A 71 3.45 -6.33 9.80
N GLY A 72 4.56 -7.00 10.12
CA GLY A 72 5.77 -6.37 10.63
C GLY A 72 6.38 -5.38 9.64
N PHE A 73 6.59 -5.80 8.39
CA PHE A 73 7.14 -4.92 7.35
C PHE A 73 6.20 -3.76 7.00
N MET A 74 4.88 -4.01 7.00
CA MET A 74 3.88 -2.96 6.82
C MET A 74 3.97 -1.89 7.93
N CYS A 75 4.07 -2.30 9.19
CA CYS A 75 4.21 -1.38 10.32
C CYS A 75 5.50 -0.55 10.26
N ILE A 76 6.63 -1.18 9.93
CA ILE A 76 7.93 -0.48 9.80
C ILE A 76 7.88 0.57 8.69
N GLY A 77 7.37 0.21 7.52
CA GLY A 77 7.24 1.12 6.39
C GLY A 77 6.28 2.28 6.66
N ALA A 78 5.11 1.99 7.24
CA ALA A 78 4.11 3.00 7.57
C ALA A 78 4.60 3.98 8.64
N PHE A 79 5.22 3.48 9.71
CA PHE A 79 5.76 4.32 10.79
C PHE A 79 6.89 5.21 10.31
N THR A 80 7.83 4.66 9.52
CA THR A 80 8.94 5.43 8.94
C THR A 80 8.43 6.50 7.98
N SER A 81 7.50 6.15 7.09
CA SER A 81 6.90 7.10 6.14
C SER A 81 6.11 8.20 6.84
N ALA A 82 5.32 7.86 7.86
CA ALA A 82 4.54 8.82 8.65
C ALA A 82 5.45 9.78 9.42
N THR A 83 6.48 9.24 10.07
CA THR A 83 7.49 10.03 10.79
C THR A 83 8.21 10.98 9.83
N PHE A 84 8.71 10.48 8.70
CA PHE A 84 9.37 11.31 7.69
C PHE A 84 8.44 12.41 7.14
N SER A 85 7.18 12.08 6.85
CA SER A 85 6.18 13.05 6.40
C SER A 85 5.89 14.14 7.45
N LYS A 86 5.85 13.78 8.73
CA LYS A 86 5.70 14.72 9.86
C LYS A 86 6.90 15.65 10.01
N LEU A 87 8.13 15.12 10.01
CA LEU A 87 9.35 15.93 10.14
C LEU A 87 9.53 16.89 8.96
N THR A 88 9.16 16.44 7.77
CA THR A 88 9.38 17.17 6.52
C THR A 88 8.25 18.16 6.19
N ASN A 89 7.24 18.28 7.06
CA ASN A 89 6.08 19.16 6.89
C ASN A 89 6.46 20.64 6.77
N GLY A 90 7.53 21.07 7.45
CA GLY A 90 7.99 22.46 7.43
C GLY A 90 9.04 22.80 6.36
N VAL A 91 9.59 21.82 5.63
CA VAL A 91 10.78 22.00 4.78
C VAL A 91 10.47 21.80 3.28
N ILE A 92 9.50 20.95 2.94
CA ILE A 92 9.18 20.59 1.54
C ILE A 92 7.72 20.96 1.24
N GLN A 93 7.55 22.05 0.50
CA GLN A 93 6.24 22.66 0.24
C GLN A 93 5.34 21.91 -0.76
N PRO A 94 5.85 21.10 -1.71
CA PRO A 94 4.97 20.22 -2.50
C PRO A 94 4.56 18.97 -1.70
N ALA A 95 3.29 18.91 -1.30
CA ALA A 95 2.74 17.76 -0.58
C ALA A 95 2.90 16.42 -1.33
N GLY A 96 2.77 16.44 -2.66
CA GLY A 96 2.95 15.25 -3.51
C GLY A 96 4.39 14.73 -3.55
N PHE A 97 5.38 15.64 -3.66
CA PHE A 97 6.79 15.26 -3.67
C PHE A 97 7.23 14.71 -2.31
N ARG A 98 6.77 15.33 -1.22
CA ARG A 98 7.01 14.84 0.14
C ARG A 98 6.43 13.45 0.38
N PHE A 99 5.24 13.16 -0.14
CA PHE A 99 4.63 11.84 -0.02
C PHE A 99 5.42 10.77 -0.78
N PHE A 100 5.85 11.05 -1.99
CA PHE A 100 6.67 10.12 -2.78
C PHE A 100 8.00 9.82 -2.08
N LEU A 101 8.66 10.86 -1.55
CA LEU A 101 9.90 10.71 -0.78
C LEU A 101 9.66 9.94 0.52
N ALA A 102 8.55 10.18 1.22
CA ALA A 102 8.19 9.45 2.43
C ALA A 102 8.02 7.95 2.17
N ILE A 103 7.33 7.58 1.09
CA ILE A 103 7.20 6.18 0.66
C ILE A 103 8.56 5.57 0.32
N LEU A 104 9.41 6.30 -0.41
CA LEU A 104 10.73 5.80 -0.79
C LEU A 104 11.59 5.51 0.45
N VAL A 105 11.63 6.44 1.40
CA VAL A 105 12.34 6.27 2.68
C VAL A 105 11.75 5.09 3.46
N GLY A 106 10.42 4.98 3.55
CA GLY A 106 9.75 3.86 4.19
C GLY A 106 10.08 2.50 3.55
N ALA A 107 10.15 2.45 2.21
CA ALA A 107 10.50 1.25 1.46
C ALA A 107 11.97 0.84 1.69
N VAL A 108 12.89 1.80 1.70
CA VAL A 108 14.31 1.55 2.01
C VAL A 108 14.47 1.00 3.43
N PHE A 109 13.82 1.61 4.43
CA PHE A 109 13.87 1.12 5.80
C PHE A 109 13.24 -0.27 5.96
N ALA A 110 12.07 -0.51 5.36
CA ALA A 110 11.47 -1.84 5.35
C ALA A 110 12.40 -2.89 4.71
N GLY A 111 13.10 -2.53 3.63
CA GLY A 111 14.10 -3.38 2.99
C GLY A 111 15.32 -3.66 3.87
N ILE A 112 15.85 -2.66 4.56
CA ILE A 112 16.99 -2.82 5.48
C ILE A 112 16.62 -3.77 6.63
N PHE A 113 15.46 -3.55 7.28
CA PHE A 113 15.00 -4.44 8.34
C PHE A 113 14.65 -5.84 7.81
N GLY A 114 14.10 -5.94 6.60
CA GLY A 114 13.88 -7.21 5.92
C GLY A 114 15.17 -7.98 5.66
N LEU A 115 16.23 -7.30 5.26
CA LEU A 115 17.55 -7.90 5.06
C LEU A 115 18.20 -8.29 6.39
N LEU A 116 18.09 -7.44 7.41
CA LEU A 116 18.61 -7.70 8.76
C LEU A 116 17.96 -8.96 9.38
N ILE A 117 16.65 -9.16 9.18
CA ILE A 117 15.90 -10.31 9.68
C ILE A 117 16.03 -11.52 8.75
N GLY A 118 16.18 -11.31 7.44
CA GLY A 118 16.36 -12.37 6.45
C GLY A 118 17.70 -13.08 6.56
N ILE A 119 18.79 -12.36 6.88
CA ILE A 119 20.13 -12.97 7.07
C ILE A 119 20.13 -14.07 8.16
N PRO A 120 19.64 -13.84 9.40
CA PRO A 120 19.60 -14.89 10.41
C PRO A 120 18.66 -16.03 10.02
N VAL A 121 17.52 -15.76 9.37
CA VAL A 121 16.59 -16.83 8.95
C VAL A 121 17.24 -17.80 7.96
N LEU A 122 18.02 -17.28 7.00
CA LEU A 122 18.75 -18.09 6.02
C LEU A 122 19.92 -18.88 6.64
N ARG A 123 20.47 -18.41 7.76
CA ARG A 123 21.52 -19.13 8.49
C ARG A 123 20.95 -20.27 9.33
N LEU A 124 19.74 -20.14 9.87
CA LEU A 124 19.09 -21.16 10.71
C LEU A 124 18.66 -22.40 9.91
N THR A 125 18.27 -22.25 8.64
CA THR A 125 17.90 -23.38 7.78
C THR A 125 19.06 -24.30 7.41
N LYS A 126 20.32 -23.83 7.46
CA LYS A 126 21.49 -24.64 7.06
C LYS A 126 21.98 -25.63 8.13
N GLN A 127 21.34 -25.71 9.29
CA GLN A 127 21.75 -26.59 10.40
C GLN A 127 20.88 -27.86 10.57
N HIS A 128 19.97 -28.14 9.64
CA HIS A 128 19.28 -29.43 9.48
C HIS A 128 19.33 -29.87 8.01
#